data_AF-A0A2H3C7B3-F1
#
_entry.id   AF-A0A2H3C7B3-F1
#
_cell.length_a   1.000
_cell.length_b   1.000
_cell.length_c   1.000
_cell.angle_alpha   90.00
_cell.angle_beta   90.00
_cell.angle_gamma   90.00
#
_symmetry.space_group_name_H-M   'P 1'
#
loop_
_entity.id
_entity.type
_entity.pdbx_description
1 polymer ?
#
loop_
_entity_poly.entity_id
_entity_poly.type
_entity_poly.pdbx_seq_one_letter_code
_entity_poly.pdbx_strand_id
1 'polypeptide(L)'
;MATVAIAFRLCTRTRLHQAGHTQDDSGYHLDKVAGMASLQWPMSIPAYYENQFLEDAWSALVNATSEHVRGSLFFLYPEPGNTGTKWRPSWDQLIPPTWRGSSKSRVFRDTQDNNDQCHARCIEKGFVPGLAGRGTPGEDHQHGELLVEDAGGTTYAFKSIANPRYPIPEGTYTFIKDARGSRWVIGRRLPEKSFEKMSLFEIKNTGKLSKLSKRYSLKILV
;
A
#
# COMPACT_ATOMS: atom_id res chain seq x y z
N MET A 1 9.73 -37.94 4.93
CA MET A 1 9.15 -36.61 5.22
C MET A 1 10.11 -35.56 4.72
N ALA A 2 9.84 -34.99 3.54
CA ALA A 2 10.75 -34.09 2.84
C ALA A 2 10.53 -32.64 3.29
N THR A 3 11.46 -32.11 4.07
CA THR A 3 11.56 -30.68 4.38
C THR A 3 12.23 -29.99 3.20
N VAL A 4 11.46 -29.40 2.29
CA VAL A 4 12.00 -28.62 1.18
C VAL A 4 12.20 -27.17 1.64
N ALA A 5 13.43 -26.82 2.00
CA ALA A 5 13.85 -25.45 2.26
C ALA A 5 14.02 -24.70 0.91
N ILE A 6 12.93 -24.18 0.35
CA ILE A 6 12.98 -23.46 -0.94
C ILE A 6 13.64 -22.06 -0.80
N ALA A 7 13.73 -21.49 0.40
CA ALA A 7 14.31 -20.15 0.57
C ALA A 7 15.85 -20.09 0.54
N PHE A 8 16.58 -21.18 0.79
CA PHE A 8 18.05 -21.13 0.93
C PHE A 8 18.84 -21.31 -0.39
N ARG A 9 18.19 -21.71 -1.49
CA ARG A 9 18.86 -21.92 -2.79
C ARG A 9 18.99 -20.69 -3.67
N LEU A 10 18.63 -19.50 -3.19
CA LEU A 10 18.72 -18.25 -3.97
C LEU A 10 20.05 -17.51 -3.82
N CYS A 11 20.96 -17.94 -2.94
CA CYS A 11 22.25 -17.24 -2.74
C CYS A 11 23.44 -17.80 -3.55
N THR A 12 23.30 -18.91 -4.28
CA THR A 12 24.44 -19.54 -5.00
C THR A 12 24.28 -19.67 -6.51
N ARG A 13 23.18 -19.20 -7.11
CA ARG A 13 22.98 -19.29 -8.58
C ARG A 13 22.88 -17.93 -9.28
N THR A 14 23.76 -17.00 -8.94
CA THR A 14 24.00 -15.80 -9.80
C THR A 14 25.15 -15.99 -10.79
N ARG A 15 25.56 -17.23 -11.06
CA ARG A 15 26.37 -17.55 -12.24
C ARG A 15 25.98 -18.92 -12.76
N LEU A 16 25.18 -18.96 -13.82
CA LEU A 16 25.46 -19.66 -15.06
C LEU A 16 24.16 -19.83 -15.88
N HIS A 17 24.33 -19.57 -17.18
CA HIS A 17 23.48 -19.91 -18.32
C HIS A 17 22.33 -19.00 -18.75
N GLN A 18 22.67 -18.18 -19.75
CA GLN A 18 21.88 -18.05 -20.97
C GLN A 18 21.58 -19.44 -21.58
N ALA A 19 20.33 -19.60 -22.04
CA ALA A 19 19.86 -20.32 -23.23
C ALA A 19 18.63 -21.21 -22.96
N GLY A 20 17.61 -21.05 -23.80
CA GLY A 20 16.56 -22.06 -24.01
C GLY A 20 15.17 -21.66 -23.54
N HIS A 21 14.33 -21.28 -24.50
CA HIS A 21 12.89 -21.06 -24.32
C HIS A 21 12.17 -22.33 -23.83
N THR A 22 11.57 -22.25 -22.65
CA THR A 22 10.27 -22.85 -22.29
C THR A 22 9.82 -22.10 -21.04
N GLN A 23 8.81 -21.24 -21.18
CA GLN A 23 8.30 -20.43 -20.08
C GLN A 23 7.37 -21.32 -19.25
N ASP A 24 7.97 -22.05 -18.30
CA ASP A 24 7.29 -22.80 -17.26
C ASP A 24 6.72 -21.80 -16.23
N ASP A 25 5.47 -21.97 -15.79
CA ASP A 25 4.79 -21.06 -14.84
C ASP A 25 5.60 -20.89 -13.54
N SER A 26 6.42 -21.88 -13.20
CA SER A 26 7.37 -21.86 -12.09
C SER A 26 8.34 -20.66 -12.15
N GLY A 27 8.76 -20.23 -13.34
CA GLY A 27 9.67 -19.09 -13.54
C GLY A 27 9.03 -17.74 -13.18
N TYR A 28 7.75 -17.56 -13.51
CA TYR A 28 7.01 -16.33 -13.21
C TYR A 28 6.77 -16.15 -11.70
N HIS A 29 6.49 -17.24 -10.99
CA HIS A 29 6.36 -17.22 -9.53
C HIS A 29 7.70 -16.95 -8.84
N LEU A 30 8.81 -17.47 -9.35
CA LEU A 30 10.16 -17.24 -8.82
C LEU A 30 10.63 -15.78 -9.02
N ASP A 31 10.29 -15.16 -10.16
CA ASP A 31 10.61 -13.75 -10.41
C ASP A 31 9.85 -12.79 -9.47
N LYS A 32 8.61 -13.12 -9.10
CA LYS A 32 7.86 -12.42 -8.05
C LYS A 32 8.55 -12.52 -6.69
N VAL A 33 9.02 -13.72 -6.32
CA VAL A 33 9.74 -13.96 -5.05
C VAL A 33 11.08 -13.23 -5.01
N ALA A 34 11.83 -13.20 -6.12
CA ALA A 34 13.07 -12.42 -6.23
C ALA A 34 12.82 -10.91 -6.16
N GLY A 35 11.75 -10.41 -6.80
CA GLY A 35 11.29 -9.03 -6.67
C GLY A 35 10.92 -8.67 -5.22
N MET A 36 10.31 -9.60 -4.48
CA MET A 36 10.01 -9.41 -3.06
C MET A 36 11.24 -9.49 -2.14
N ALA A 37 12.25 -10.30 -2.47
CA ALA A 37 13.51 -10.30 -1.72
C ALA A 37 14.23 -8.93 -1.78
N SER A 38 13.92 -8.10 -2.78
CA SER A 38 14.37 -6.70 -2.86
C SER A 38 13.66 -5.76 -1.86
N LEU A 39 12.49 -6.13 -1.33
CA LEU A 39 11.79 -5.42 -0.25
C LEU A 39 12.47 -5.74 1.09
N GLN A 40 13.62 -5.12 1.34
CA GLN A 40 14.34 -5.09 2.63
C GLN A 40 13.79 -6.04 3.71
N TRP A 41 14.19 -7.30 3.56
CA TRP A 41 14.14 -8.44 4.47
C TRP A 41 12.96 -8.55 5.47
N PRO A 42 12.16 -9.64 5.41
CA PRO A 42 11.35 -10.03 6.55
C PRO A 42 12.25 -10.43 7.72
N MET A 43 11.83 -10.16 8.96
CA MET A 43 12.61 -10.55 10.16
C MET A 43 12.68 -12.08 10.32
N SER A 44 11.73 -12.80 9.73
CA SER A 44 11.75 -14.26 9.57
C SER A 44 11.01 -14.65 8.28
N ILE A 45 11.52 -15.64 7.55
CA ILE A 45 10.84 -16.18 6.37
C ILE A 45 9.92 -17.30 6.87
N PRO A 46 8.59 -17.20 6.70
CA PRO A 46 7.68 -18.28 7.09
C PRO A 46 7.90 -19.52 6.23
N ALA A 47 7.58 -20.69 6.77
CA ALA A 47 7.58 -21.93 5.99
C ALA A 47 6.55 -21.82 4.86
N TYR A 48 6.96 -22.23 3.66
CA TYR A 48 6.09 -22.36 2.50
C TYR A 48 5.95 -23.83 2.14
N TYR A 49 4.72 -24.27 1.88
CA TYR A 49 4.41 -25.62 1.43
C TYR A 49 3.77 -25.54 0.03
N GLU A 50 4.18 -26.42 -0.88
CA GLU A 50 3.73 -26.38 -2.29
C GLU A 50 2.21 -26.54 -2.46
N ASN A 51 1.54 -27.14 -1.48
CA ASN A 51 0.09 -27.32 -1.47
C ASN A 51 -0.67 -26.15 -0.82
N GLN A 52 0.02 -25.11 -0.36
CA GLN A 52 -0.60 -23.92 0.24
C GLN A 52 -1.09 -22.96 -0.85
N PHE A 53 -2.24 -22.32 -0.63
CA PHE A 53 -2.69 -21.24 -1.50
C PHE A 53 -1.68 -20.08 -1.46
N LEU A 54 -1.34 -19.55 -2.63
CA LEU A 54 -0.35 -18.47 -2.76
C LEU A 54 -0.72 -17.23 -1.93
N GLU A 55 -2.01 -16.91 -1.85
CA GLU A 55 -2.48 -15.77 -1.06
C GLU A 55 -2.32 -15.99 0.46
N ASP A 56 -2.42 -17.23 0.94
CA ASP A 56 -2.16 -17.56 2.34
C ASP A 56 -0.67 -17.44 2.66
N ALA A 57 0.19 -17.91 1.74
CA ALA A 57 1.63 -17.77 1.85
C ALA A 57 2.05 -16.29 1.83
N TRP A 58 1.46 -15.50 0.94
CA TRP A 58 1.65 -14.04 0.88
C TRP A 58 1.22 -13.36 2.17
N SER A 59 0.06 -13.71 2.70
CA SER A 59 -0.45 -13.17 3.97
C SER A 59 0.48 -13.51 5.14
N ALA A 60 0.97 -14.74 5.22
CA ALA A 60 1.95 -15.17 6.22
C ALA A 60 3.26 -14.39 6.09
N LEU A 61 3.73 -14.16 4.87
CA LEU A 61 4.94 -13.37 4.61
C LEU A 61 4.77 -11.92 5.07
N VAL A 62 3.70 -11.24 4.65
CA VAL A 62 3.45 -9.84 5.07
C VAL A 62 3.35 -9.72 6.59
N ASN A 63 2.73 -10.68 7.26
CA ASN A 63 2.65 -10.72 8.72
C ASN A 63 4.03 -10.86 9.38
N ALA A 64 4.95 -11.59 8.76
CA ALA A 64 6.33 -11.78 9.25
C ALA A 64 7.31 -10.66 8.87
N THR A 65 6.92 -9.74 7.97
CA THR A 65 7.78 -8.62 7.55
C THR A 65 7.94 -7.54 8.63
N SER A 66 8.91 -6.64 8.43
CA SER A 66 9.06 -5.47 9.30
C SER A 66 7.91 -4.48 9.13
N GLU A 67 7.69 -3.65 10.15
CA GLU A 67 6.69 -2.58 10.10
C GLU A 67 6.94 -1.56 8.99
N HIS A 68 8.19 -1.46 8.51
CA HIS A 68 8.58 -0.61 7.40
C HIS A 68 8.15 -1.17 6.04
N VAL A 69 8.24 -2.49 5.86
CA VAL A 69 7.75 -3.16 4.64
C VAL A 69 6.22 -3.09 4.59
N ARG A 70 5.53 -3.33 5.71
CA ARG A 70 4.08 -3.11 5.78
C ARG A 70 3.68 -1.66 5.49
N GLY A 71 4.39 -0.68 6.07
CA GLY A 71 4.17 0.73 5.75
C GLY A 71 4.35 1.04 4.27
N SER A 72 5.37 0.47 3.66
CA SER A 72 5.63 0.56 2.22
C SER A 72 4.47 0.03 1.38
N LEU A 73 3.93 -1.16 1.69
CA LEU A 73 2.75 -1.71 1.02
C LEU A 73 1.55 -0.77 1.16
N PHE A 74 1.32 -0.24 2.36
CA PHE A 74 0.17 0.64 2.63
C PHE A 74 0.26 1.98 1.88
N PHE A 75 1.42 2.64 1.86
CA PHE A 75 1.59 3.99 1.34
C PHE A 75 2.01 4.09 -0.14
N LEU A 76 2.38 2.97 -0.78
CA LEU A 76 2.92 2.99 -2.15
C LEU A 76 2.11 2.18 -3.16
N TYR A 77 1.26 1.26 -2.72
CA TYR A 77 0.31 0.58 -3.63
C TYR A 77 -1.00 1.37 -3.69
N PRO A 78 -1.42 1.85 -4.87
CA PRO A 78 -2.64 2.64 -5.00
C PRO A 78 -3.89 1.80 -4.76
N GLU A 79 -3.85 0.51 -5.06
CA GLU A 79 -5.03 -0.35 -5.03
C GLU A 79 -5.41 -0.74 -3.60
N PRO A 80 -6.70 -0.79 -3.27
CA PRO A 80 -7.15 -1.54 -2.11
C PRO A 80 -6.91 -3.02 -2.37
N GLY A 81 -6.57 -3.76 -1.31
CA GLY A 81 -6.45 -5.21 -1.36
C GLY A 81 -7.75 -5.86 -1.78
N ASN A 82 -7.67 -6.85 -2.67
CA ASN A 82 -8.83 -7.59 -3.15
C ASN A 82 -9.00 -8.97 -2.48
N THR A 83 -8.11 -9.36 -1.56
CA THR A 83 -8.14 -10.65 -0.85
C THR A 83 -7.89 -10.47 0.65
N GLY A 84 -8.91 -10.77 1.46
CA GLY A 84 -8.86 -10.57 2.91
C GLY A 84 -8.73 -9.09 3.26
N THR A 85 -7.50 -8.63 3.46
CA THR A 85 -7.17 -7.29 3.97
C THR A 85 -7.15 -6.22 2.90
N LYS A 86 -8.02 -5.21 3.03
CA LYS A 86 -8.15 -4.11 2.05
C LYS A 86 -6.99 -3.12 2.05
N TRP A 87 -6.10 -3.15 3.05
CA TRP A 87 -5.04 -2.14 3.17
C TRP A 87 -3.77 -2.46 2.36
N ARG A 88 -3.48 -3.73 2.10
CA ARG A 88 -2.29 -4.20 1.34
C ARG A 88 -2.71 -4.83 0.01
N PRO A 89 -1.84 -4.84 -1.01
CA PRO A 89 -2.12 -5.57 -2.24
C PRO A 89 -2.20 -7.08 -1.97
N SER A 90 -2.99 -7.80 -2.76
CA SER A 90 -2.93 -9.25 -2.89
C SER A 90 -1.72 -9.70 -3.70
N TRP A 91 -1.47 -11.01 -3.74
CA TRP A 91 -0.42 -11.58 -4.58
C TRP A 91 -0.51 -11.15 -6.05
N ASP A 92 -1.72 -11.08 -6.59
CA ASP A 92 -1.95 -10.76 -8.00
C ASP A 92 -1.80 -9.26 -8.29
N GLN A 93 -1.99 -8.40 -7.29
CA GLN A 93 -1.83 -6.95 -7.40
C GLN A 93 -0.36 -6.48 -7.37
N LEU A 94 0.62 -7.39 -7.23
CA LEU A 94 2.04 -7.05 -7.17
C LEU A 94 2.70 -6.79 -8.54
N ILE A 95 2.00 -6.95 -9.67
CA ILE A 95 2.57 -6.80 -11.03
C ILE A 95 1.72 -5.90 -11.94
N PRO A 96 2.34 -4.99 -12.72
CA PRO A 96 3.78 -4.70 -12.79
C PRO A 96 4.24 -3.77 -11.67
N PRO A 97 5.56 -3.70 -11.39
CA PRO A 97 6.12 -2.82 -10.37
C PRO A 97 6.00 -1.36 -10.82
N THR A 98 4.85 -0.74 -10.59
CA THR A 98 4.72 0.72 -10.67
C THR A 98 5.30 1.42 -9.44
N TRP A 99 5.82 0.64 -8.48
CA TRP A 99 6.54 1.11 -7.32
C TRP A 99 7.73 1.98 -7.75
N ARG A 100 7.65 3.28 -7.45
CA ARG A 100 8.82 4.17 -7.40
C ARG A 100 8.82 4.93 -6.07
N GLY A 101 9.77 4.57 -5.21
CA GLY A 101 10.05 5.31 -3.97
C GLY A 101 10.29 4.38 -2.79
N SER A 102 10.39 4.96 -1.60
CA SER A 102 10.36 4.23 -0.33
C SER A 102 9.52 5.03 0.67
N SER A 103 8.69 4.34 1.45
CA SER A 103 7.98 4.98 2.57
C SER A 103 8.81 4.81 3.83
N LYS A 104 8.86 5.85 4.66
CA LYS A 104 9.44 5.76 6.01
C LYS A 104 8.38 5.55 7.08
N SER A 105 7.13 5.42 6.68
CA SER A 105 6.01 5.16 7.59
C SER A 105 6.02 3.71 8.05
N ARG A 106 5.38 3.48 9.20
CA ARG A 106 5.34 2.18 9.85
C ARG A 106 3.90 1.72 10.01
N VAL A 107 3.68 0.44 9.72
CA VAL A 107 2.45 -0.28 10.03
C VAL A 107 2.81 -1.43 10.97
N PHE A 108 2.36 -1.29 12.20
CA PHE A 108 2.62 -2.23 13.28
C PHE A 108 1.58 -3.35 13.25
N ARG A 109 2.02 -4.58 13.48
CA ARG A 109 1.14 -5.73 13.65
C ARG A 109 0.95 -5.96 15.14
N ASP A 110 -0.29 -5.99 15.59
CA ASP A 110 -0.66 -6.51 16.90
C ASP A 110 -1.03 -7.99 16.74
N THR A 111 -0.18 -8.88 17.25
CA THR A 111 -0.40 -10.33 17.14
C THR A 111 -1.47 -10.83 18.10
N GLN A 112 -1.79 -10.10 19.18
CA GLN A 112 -2.80 -10.50 20.14
C GLN A 112 -4.21 -10.26 19.57
N ASP A 113 -4.43 -9.07 19.01
CA ASP A 113 -5.72 -8.67 18.45
C ASP A 113 -5.82 -8.95 16.93
N ASN A 114 -4.78 -9.56 16.35
CA ASN A 114 -4.67 -9.86 14.92
C ASN A 114 -4.94 -8.64 14.01
N ASN A 115 -4.55 -7.44 14.47
CA ASN A 115 -4.85 -6.17 13.81
C ASN A 115 -3.58 -5.44 13.35
N ASP A 116 -3.74 -4.59 12.34
CA ASP A 116 -2.66 -3.71 11.86
C ASP A 116 -2.95 -2.26 12.26
N GLN A 117 -1.91 -1.54 12.68
CA GLN A 117 -2.04 -0.17 13.18
C GLN A 117 -1.01 0.76 12.57
N CYS A 118 -1.45 1.97 12.23
CA CYS A 118 -0.57 3.03 11.73
C CYS A 118 -0.61 4.26 12.64
N HIS A 119 0.59 4.75 13.00
CA HIS A 119 0.76 6.01 13.72
C HIS A 119 1.13 7.11 12.72
N ALA A 120 0.15 7.91 12.33
CA ALA A 120 0.32 8.87 11.25
C ALA A 120 -0.41 10.20 11.50
N ARG A 121 -0.02 11.23 10.73
CA ARG A 121 -0.76 12.48 10.68
C ARG A 121 -1.96 12.31 9.77
N CYS A 122 -3.14 12.67 10.25
CA CYS A 122 -4.39 12.45 9.55
C CYS A 122 -5.22 13.73 9.46
N ILE A 123 -5.99 13.83 8.39
CA ILE A 123 -7.10 14.77 8.26
C ILE A 123 -8.36 13.91 8.31
N GLU A 124 -9.18 14.13 9.33
CA GLU A 124 -10.34 13.27 9.56
C GLU A 124 -11.44 13.49 8.52
N LYS A 125 -11.62 14.74 8.09
CA LYS A 125 -12.63 15.15 7.12
C LYS A 125 -12.00 16.03 6.06
N GLY A 126 -11.81 15.49 4.87
CA GLY A 126 -11.51 16.25 3.67
C GLY A 126 -12.53 15.92 2.60
N PHE A 127 -13.10 16.93 1.96
CA PHE A 127 -14.07 16.76 0.90
C PHE A 127 -13.36 16.73 -0.46
N VAL A 128 -13.66 15.71 -1.24
CA VAL A 128 -13.21 15.55 -2.62
C VAL A 128 -14.41 15.82 -3.51
N PRO A 129 -14.53 17.01 -4.13
CA PRO A 129 -15.46 17.22 -5.23
C PRO A 129 -15.07 16.24 -6.34
N GLY A 130 -16.02 15.40 -6.79
CA GLY A 130 -15.72 14.13 -7.43
C GLY A 130 -14.60 14.17 -8.47
N LEU A 131 -13.59 13.33 -8.30
CA LEU A 131 -12.56 13.06 -9.31
C LEU A 131 -13.10 12.05 -10.32
N ALA A 132 -14.31 12.26 -10.83
CA ALA A 132 -14.98 11.35 -11.76
C ALA A 132 -15.22 12.00 -13.12
N GLY A 133 -14.43 13.03 -13.46
CA GLY A 133 -14.42 13.63 -14.79
C GLY A 133 -13.55 12.82 -15.73
N ARG A 134 -14.12 12.40 -16.87
CA ARG A 134 -13.45 11.72 -17.99
C ARG A 134 -12.11 12.43 -18.26
N GLY A 135 -11.00 11.77 -17.90
CA GLY A 135 -9.68 12.28 -18.23
C GLY A 135 -9.61 12.56 -19.72
N THR A 136 -8.90 13.63 -20.08
CA THR A 136 -8.56 13.90 -21.48
C THR A 136 -7.80 12.67 -22.00
N PRO A 137 -8.18 12.07 -23.14
CA PRO A 137 -7.46 10.92 -23.68
C PRO A 137 -5.97 11.24 -23.82
N GLY A 138 -5.11 10.58 -23.04
CA GLY A 138 -3.66 10.79 -23.04
C GLY A 138 -3.07 11.45 -21.79
N GLU A 139 -3.86 11.83 -20.78
CA GLU A 139 -3.33 12.26 -19.48
C GLU A 139 -3.17 11.07 -18.51
N ASP A 140 -1.94 10.84 -18.04
CA ASP A 140 -1.59 9.74 -17.14
C ASP A 140 -2.12 9.91 -15.70
N HIS A 141 -2.66 11.08 -15.36
CA HIS A 141 -3.03 11.48 -14.00
C HIS A 141 -4.34 12.26 -13.97
N GLN A 142 -5.18 11.99 -12.97
CA GLN A 142 -6.37 12.79 -12.75
C GLN A 142 -6.09 13.91 -11.75
N HIS A 143 -6.35 15.13 -12.19
CA HIS A 143 -6.20 16.33 -11.37
C HIS A 143 -7.54 16.70 -10.73
N GLY A 144 -7.49 17.11 -9.47
CA GLY A 144 -8.60 17.84 -8.88
C GLY A 144 -8.24 18.39 -7.52
N GLU A 145 -9.25 18.65 -6.70
CA GLU A 145 -9.09 19.43 -5.48
C GLU A 145 -9.45 18.60 -4.24
N LEU A 146 -8.72 18.87 -3.17
CA LEU A 146 -9.08 18.46 -1.82
C LEU A 146 -9.47 19.71 -1.04
N LEU A 147 -10.70 19.74 -0.54
CA LEU A 147 -11.19 20.79 0.35
C LEU A 147 -11.07 20.33 1.81
N VAL A 148 -10.42 21.13 2.64
CA VAL A 148 -10.28 20.86 4.07
C VAL A 148 -10.67 22.08 4.87
N GLU A 149 -11.61 21.90 5.79
CA GLU A 149 -12.03 22.94 6.73
C GLU A 149 -11.17 22.87 8.00
N ASP A 150 -10.70 24.02 8.47
CA ASP A 150 -10.03 24.10 9.76
C ASP A 150 -11.02 24.23 10.94
N ALA A 151 -10.48 24.28 12.16
CA ALA A 151 -11.29 24.44 13.36
C ALA A 151 -12.02 25.79 13.45
N GLY A 152 -11.59 26.79 12.67
CA GLY A 152 -12.23 28.11 12.58
C GLY A 152 -13.26 28.22 11.46
N GLY A 153 -13.56 27.12 10.76
CA GLY A 153 -14.51 27.10 9.65
C GLY A 153 -13.94 27.58 8.30
N THR A 154 -12.64 27.86 8.23
CA THR A 154 -12.00 28.28 6.98
C THR A 154 -11.74 27.07 6.10
N THR A 155 -12.30 27.09 4.90
CA THR A 155 -12.06 26.03 3.90
C THR A 155 -10.81 26.34 3.06
N TYR A 156 -9.93 25.36 2.94
CA TYR A 156 -8.71 25.41 2.14
C TYR A 156 -8.80 24.42 0.99
N ALA A 157 -8.51 24.89 -0.23
CA ALA A 157 -8.39 24.04 -1.41
C ALA A 157 -6.93 23.65 -1.68
N PHE A 158 -6.70 22.37 -1.92
CA PHE A 158 -5.38 21.81 -2.25
C PHE A 158 -5.45 21.06 -3.57
N LYS A 159 -4.52 21.38 -4.48
CA LYS A 159 -4.37 20.64 -5.73
C LYS A 159 -3.88 19.22 -5.43
N SER A 160 -4.62 18.26 -5.93
CA SER A 160 -4.37 16.83 -5.75
C SER A 160 -4.24 16.12 -7.09
N ILE A 161 -3.47 15.04 -7.05
CA ILE A 161 -3.29 14.11 -8.13
C ILE A 161 -3.73 12.74 -7.63
N ALA A 162 -4.65 12.11 -8.34
CA ALA A 162 -5.08 10.75 -8.08
C ALA A 162 -4.71 9.83 -9.26
N ASN A 163 -4.59 8.54 -8.96
CA ASN A 163 -4.38 7.52 -9.99
C ASN A 163 -5.67 7.37 -10.83
N PRO A 164 -5.61 7.56 -12.16
CA PRO A 164 -6.81 7.52 -13.01
C PRO A 164 -7.46 6.14 -13.09
N ARG A 165 -6.76 5.07 -12.73
CA ARG A 165 -7.32 3.70 -12.69
C ARG A 165 -8.25 3.47 -11.50
N TYR A 166 -8.15 4.30 -10.46
CA TYR A 166 -8.92 4.15 -9.22
C TYR A 166 -9.63 5.46 -8.91
N PRO A 167 -10.68 5.81 -9.69
CA PRO A 167 -11.40 7.06 -9.51
C PRO A 167 -12.02 7.09 -8.11
N ILE A 168 -11.88 8.24 -7.44
CA ILE A 168 -12.48 8.47 -6.15
C ILE A 168 -13.81 9.20 -6.36
N PRO A 169 -14.94 8.59 -5.95
CA PRO A 169 -16.24 9.25 -5.98
C PRO A 169 -16.22 10.56 -5.20
N GLU A 170 -17.18 11.43 -5.50
CA GLU A 170 -17.40 12.61 -4.66
C GLU A 170 -17.73 12.19 -3.21
N GLY A 171 -17.14 12.88 -2.24
CA GLY A 171 -17.49 12.67 -0.85
C GLY A 171 -16.46 13.18 0.15
N THR A 172 -16.76 12.93 1.42
CA THR A 172 -15.86 13.23 2.53
C THR A 172 -15.08 11.99 2.93
N TYR A 173 -13.76 12.13 3.00
CA TYR A 173 -12.83 11.06 3.29
C TYR A 173 -11.85 11.43 4.40
N THR A 174 -11.20 10.41 4.94
CA THR A 174 -10.06 10.55 5.84
C THR A 174 -8.77 10.37 5.04
N PHE A 175 -7.79 11.21 5.32
CA PHE A 175 -6.48 11.22 4.66
C PHE A 175 -5.39 10.93 5.66
N ILE A 176 -4.52 9.97 5.36
CA ILE A 176 -3.38 9.59 6.21
C ILE A 176 -2.09 9.95 5.49
N LYS A 177 -1.25 10.76 6.12
CA LYS A 177 0.00 11.27 5.53
C LYS A 177 1.14 10.25 5.68
N ASP A 178 1.87 10.04 4.59
CA ASP A 178 3.20 9.40 4.68
C ASP A 178 4.19 10.31 5.41
N ALA A 179 4.95 9.75 6.36
CA ALA A 179 5.80 10.48 7.30
C ALA A 179 6.79 11.47 6.65
N ARG A 180 7.27 11.19 5.42
CA ARG A 180 8.22 12.06 4.69
C ARG A 180 7.83 12.34 3.24
N GLY A 181 6.64 11.95 2.81
CA GLY A 181 6.19 12.04 1.43
C GLY A 181 5.20 13.18 1.17
N SER A 182 4.95 13.43 -0.11
CA SER A 182 3.76 14.14 -0.63
C SER A 182 2.54 13.23 -0.74
N ARG A 183 2.70 11.94 -0.42
CA ARG A 183 1.68 10.89 -0.54
C ARG A 183 0.76 10.84 0.66
N TRP A 184 -0.51 10.63 0.36
CA TRP A 184 -1.58 10.47 1.32
C TRP A 184 -2.40 9.25 0.95
N VAL A 185 -2.69 8.40 1.93
CA VAL A 185 -3.67 7.33 1.77
C VAL A 185 -5.04 7.93 1.99
N ILE A 186 -5.94 7.74 1.03
CA ILE A 186 -7.35 8.13 1.16
C ILE A 186 -8.17 6.90 1.54
N GLY A 187 -9.14 7.10 2.41
CA GLY A 187 -10.03 6.04 2.83
C GLY A 187 -11.19 6.54 3.66
N ARG A 188 -11.98 5.60 4.15
CA ARG A 188 -13.13 5.88 5.01
C ARG A 188 -12.78 5.58 6.45
N ARG A 189 -13.12 6.51 7.32
CA ARG A 189 -13.17 6.25 8.76
C ARG A 189 -14.39 5.36 9.02
N LEU A 190 -14.18 4.30 9.76
CA LEU A 190 -15.21 3.40 10.23
C LEU A 190 -15.30 3.48 11.77
N PRO A 191 -16.31 2.86 12.40
CA PRO A 191 -16.41 2.80 13.86
C PRO A 191 -15.13 2.28 14.53
N GLU A 192 -14.98 2.54 15.83
CA GLU A 192 -13.84 2.05 16.63
C GLU A 192 -12.45 2.52 16.16
N LYS A 193 -12.38 3.67 15.50
CA LYS A 193 -11.13 4.25 14.96
C LYS A 193 -10.49 3.36 13.87
N SER A 194 -11.30 2.56 13.19
CA SER A 194 -10.85 1.77 12.05
C SER A 194 -10.82 2.61 10.77
N PHE A 195 -9.96 2.20 9.84
CA PHE A 195 -9.74 2.89 8.57
C PHE A 195 -9.71 1.87 7.43
N GLU A 196 -10.59 2.08 6.45
CA GLU A 196 -10.62 1.31 5.21
C GLU A 196 -9.93 2.11 4.11
N LYS A 197 -8.81 1.59 3.61
CA LYS A 197 -8.08 2.17 2.48
C LYS A 197 -8.91 2.07 1.20
N MET A 198 -8.90 3.13 0.41
CA MET A 198 -9.53 3.15 -0.91
C MET A 198 -8.54 3.43 -2.03
N SER A 199 -7.63 4.39 -1.85
CA SER A 199 -6.67 4.77 -2.89
C SER A 199 -5.49 5.56 -2.31
N LEU A 200 -4.63 6.09 -3.18
CA LEU A 200 -3.55 7.03 -2.85
C LEU A 200 -3.73 8.36 -3.58
N PHE A 201 -3.30 9.43 -2.92
CA PHE A 201 -3.24 10.80 -3.44
C PHE A 201 -1.81 11.31 -3.36
N GLU A 202 -1.41 12.09 -4.36
CA GLU A 202 -0.27 13.00 -4.25
C GLU A 202 -0.78 14.43 -4.14
N ILE A 203 -0.47 15.09 -3.03
CA ILE A 203 -0.88 16.46 -2.79
C ILE A 203 0.35 17.36 -2.91
N LYS A 204 0.27 18.35 -3.80
CA LYS A 204 1.35 19.33 -3.98
C LYS A 204 1.29 20.37 -2.85
N ASN A 205 2.46 20.91 -2.47
CA ASN A 205 2.58 21.99 -1.48
C ASN A 205 1.93 21.67 -0.11
N THR A 206 2.33 20.56 0.51
CA THR A 206 1.72 20.02 1.74
C THR A 206 1.99 20.84 3.01
N GLY A 207 2.72 21.95 2.95
CA GLY A 207 3.14 22.72 4.13
C GLY A 207 1.96 23.20 4.99
N LYS A 208 0.95 23.80 4.37
CA LYS A 208 -0.29 24.23 5.06
C LYS A 208 -1.15 23.04 5.48
N LEU A 209 -1.33 22.06 4.60
CA LEU A 209 -2.10 20.85 4.87
C LEU A 209 -1.57 20.08 6.10
N SER A 210 -0.25 20.06 6.27
CA SER A 210 0.42 19.41 7.40
C SER A 210 0.15 20.07 8.75
N LYS A 211 -0.26 21.34 8.76
CA LYS A 211 -0.68 22.07 9.97
C LYS A 211 -2.13 21.76 10.34
N LEU A 212 -2.96 21.40 9.36
CA LEU A 212 -4.35 20.98 9.56
C LEU A 212 -4.45 19.52 10.02
N SER A 213 -3.46 18.70 9.70
CA SER A 213 -3.43 17.30 10.13
C SER A 213 -3.06 17.13 11.61
N LYS A 214 -3.72 16.19 12.30
CA LYS A 214 -3.43 15.80 13.69
C LYS A 214 -2.85 14.40 13.73
N ARG A 215 -2.06 14.06 14.76
CA ARG A 215 -1.47 12.71 14.90
C ARG A 215 -2.49 11.77 15.54
N TYR A 216 -2.72 10.62 14.92
CA TYR A 216 -3.58 9.57 15.43
C TYR A 216 -2.87 8.21 15.38
N SER A 217 -3.30 7.30 16.26
CA SER A 217 -3.13 5.86 16.05
C SER A 217 -4.43 5.33 15.46
N LEU A 218 -4.33 4.72 14.27
CA LEU A 218 -5.45 4.19 13.52
C LEU A 218 -5.30 2.69 13.35
N LYS A 219 -6.38 1.95 13.61
CA LYS A 219 -6.49 0.56 13.19
C LYS A 219 -6.78 0.54 11.69
N ILE A 220 -5.92 -0.04 10.87
CA ILE A 220 -6.19 -0.20 9.45
C ILE A 220 -6.86 -1.56 9.24
N LEU A 221 -7.94 -1.59 8.47
CA LEU A 221 -8.75 -2.80 8.37
C LEU A 221 -8.05 -3.92 7.60
N VAL A 222 -7.91 -5.03 8.30
CA VAL A 222 -7.79 -6.42 7.81
C VAL A 222 -9.07 -6.81 7.07
#